data_AF-A0A8S3IT04-F1
#
_entry.id   AF-A0A8S3IT04-F1
#
_cell.length_a   1.000
_cell.length_b   1.000
_cell.length_c   1.000
_cell.angle_alpha   90.00
_cell.angle_beta   90.00
_cell.angle_gamma   90.00
#
_symmetry.space_group_name_H-M   'P 1'
#
loop_
_entity.id
_entity.type
_entity.pdbx_description
1 polymer ?
#
loop_
_entity_poly.entity_id
_entity_poly.type
_entity_poly.pdbx_seq_one_letter_code
_entity_poly.pdbx_strand_id
1 'polypeptide(L)'
;MDPAAVLNIIYRTAVLIKKTVENVKANQQQCKRLGERIDAINQCLKSLNDRDLKRSEIKQSLDNFRKCVQECLDFITQFKKKASWFVRVFKNQNHKEQFQELNLQLSQCANDLNLGINLKQLFDAKIDENDQKTDLNLIESKIDDIAQLMEQMKEEQYNHYKGIEENIKQRLNSLK
;
A
#
# COMPACT_ATOMS: atom_id res chain seq x y z
N MET A 1 0.69 15.95 -20.99
CA MET A 1 0.85 14.53 -21.37
C MET A 1 -0.38 14.14 -22.19
N ASP A 2 -0.23 13.26 -23.18
CA ASP A 2 -1.37 12.75 -23.96
C ASP A 2 -2.35 11.96 -23.06
N PRO A 3 -3.67 12.21 -23.07
CA PRO A 3 -4.62 11.55 -22.18
C PRO A 3 -4.68 10.02 -22.36
N ALA A 4 -4.49 9.52 -23.58
CA ALA A 4 -4.46 8.09 -23.84
C ALA A 4 -3.22 7.43 -23.20
N ALA A 5 -2.07 8.10 -23.26
CA ALA A 5 -0.88 7.67 -22.54
C ALA A 5 -1.09 7.66 -21.01
N VAL A 6 -1.75 8.68 -20.44
CA VAL A 6 -2.08 8.74 -19.01
C VAL A 6 -2.98 7.58 -18.60
N LEU A 7 -4.04 7.30 -19.37
CA LEU A 7 -4.92 6.15 -19.13
C LEU A 7 -4.18 4.81 -19.15
N ASN A 8 -3.27 4.63 -20.11
CA ASN A 8 -2.46 3.41 -20.19
C ASN A 8 -1.60 3.21 -18.94
N ILE A 9 -0.98 4.28 -18.43
CA ILE A 9 -0.23 4.24 -17.17
C ILE A 9 -1.16 3.84 -16.01
N ILE A 10 -2.32 4.50 -15.87
CA ILE A 10 -3.31 4.18 -14.83
C ILE A 10 -3.70 2.69 -14.87
N TYR A 11 -4.04 2.16 -16.04
CA TYR A 11 -4.43 0.76 -16.19
C TYR A 11 -3.31 -0.20 -15.82
N ARG A 12 -2.07 0.07 -16.25
CA ARG A 12 -0.91 -0.75 -15.89
C ARG A 12 -0.65 -0.72 -14.39
N THR A 13 -0.70 0.46 -13.76
CA THR A 13 -0.46 0.61 -12.33
C THR A 13 -1.52 -0.12 -11.52
N ALA A 14 -2.79 -0.07 -11.92
CA ALA A 14 -3.84 -0.82 -11.23
C ALA A 14 -3.71 -2.35 -11.36
N VAL A 15 -3.31 -2.85 -12.53
CA VAL A 15 -2.97 -4.28 -12.68
C VAL A 15 -1.83 -4.67 -11.73
N LEU A 16 -0.83 -3.81 -11.58
CA LEU A 16 0.28 -4.03 -10.66
C LEU A 16 -0.16 -3.97 -9.19
N ILE A 17 -1.08 -3.07 -8.83
CA ILE A 17 -1.70 -3.00 -7.50
C ILE A 17 -2.43 -4.31 -7.20
N LYS A 18 -3.28 -4.80 -8.10
CA LYS A 18 -4.01 -6.06 -7.91
C LYS A 18 -3.06 -7.22 -7.60
N LYS A 19 -1.99 -7.37 -8.38
CA LYS A 19 -0.94 -8.38 -8.15
C LYS A 19 -0.18 -8.16 -6.83
N THR A 20 0.01 -6.90 -6.45
CA THR A 20 0.76 -6.52 -5.24
C THR A 20 -0.04 -6.81 -3.98
N VAL A 21 -1.34 -6.53 -3.99
CA VAL A 21 -2.31 -6.85 -2.92
C VAL A 21 -2.30 -8.35 -2.61
N GLU A 22 -2.28 -9.22 -3.61
CA GLU A 22 -2.24 -10.68 -3.41
C GLU A 22 -1.00 -11.15 -2.62
N ASN A 23 0.04 -10.33 -2.56
CA ASN A 23 1.33 -10.67 -1.97
C ASN A 23 1.61 -9.94 -0.65
N VAL A 24 0.74 -9.03 -0.19
CA VAL A 24 0.97 -8.31 1.07
C VAL A 24 0.89 -9.24 2.28
N LYS A 25 1.63 -8.90 3.33
CA LYS A 25 1.70 -9.69 4.58
C LYS A 25 0.99 -9.00 5.75
N ALA A 26 0.76 -7.70 5.65
CA ALA A 26 0.09 -6.87 6.64
C ALA A 26 -1.05 -6.08 5.97
N ASN A 27 -2.02 -5.65 6.77
CA ASN A 27 -3.13 -4.78 6.34
C ASN A 27 -3.83 -5.31 5.08
N GLN A 28 -4.09 -6.62 5.04
CA GLN A 28 -4.51 -7.32 3.83
C GLN A 28 -5.88 -6.86 3.34
N GLN A 29 -6.84 -6.69 4.27
CA GLN A 29 -8.18 -6.26 3.91
C GLN A 29 -8.19 -4.80 3.47
N GLN A 30 -7.50 -3.91 4.17
CA GLN A 30 -7.40 -2.51 3.77
C GLN A 30 -6.68 -2.34 2.42
N CYS A 31 -5.59 -3.08 2.18
CA CYS A 31 -4.91 -3.09 0.87
C CYS A 31 -5.82 -3.61 -0.24
N LYS A 32 -6.56 -4.70 0.04
CA LYS A 32 -7.52 -5.27 -0.91
C LYS A 32 -8.61 -4.27 -1.26
N ARG A 33 -9.19 -3.61 -0.26
CA ARG A 33 -10.21 -2.58 -0.45
C ARG A 33 -9.72 -1.44 -1.34
N LEU A 34 -8.50 -0.95 -1.08
CA LEU A 34 -7.90 0.11 -1.89
C LEU A 34 -7.74 -0.33 -3.36
N GLY A 35 -7.30 -1.58 -3.59
CA GLY A 35 -7.21 -2.16 -4.93
C GLY A 35 -8.56 -2.29 -5.64
N GLU A 36 -9.60 -2.74 -4.93
CA GLU A 36 -10.96 -2.84 -5.47
C GLU A 36 -11.54 -1.47 -5.86
N ARG A 37 -11.29 -0.43 -5.06
CA ARG A 37 -11.70 0.95 -5.35
C ARG A 37 -11.06 1.48 -6.62
N ILE A 38 -9.74 1.27 -6.75
CA ILE A 38 -8.99 1.67 -7.95
C ILE A 38 -9.49 0.91 -9.17
N ASP A 39 -9.77 -0.38 -9.06
CA ASP A 39 -10.31 -1.17 -10.18
C ASP A 39 -11.70 -0.66 -10.59
N ALA A 40 -12.59 -0.38 -9.63
CA ALA A 40 -13.92 0.16 -9.91
C ALA A 40 -13.85 1.49 -10.68
N ILE A 41 -13.02 2.43 -10.22
CA ILE A 41 -12.80 3.72 -10.91
C ILE A 41 -12.25 3.47 -12.33
N ASN A 42 -11.29 2.53 -12.47
CA ASN A 42 -10.73 2.19 -13.76
C ASN A 42 -11.72 1.58 -14.74
N GLN A 43 -12.69 0.78 -14.29
CA GLN A 43 -13.72 0.28 -15.18
C GLN A 43 -14.56 1.43 -15.76
N CYS A 44 -14.84 2.45 -14.96
CA CYS A 44 -15.55 3.64 -15.42
C CYS A 44 -14.71 4.51 -16.37
N LEU A 45 -13.38 4.55 -16.21
CA LEU A 45 -12.52 5.26 -17.15
C LEU A 45 -12.58 4.68 -18.58
N LYS A 46 -12.94 3.40 -18.74
CA LYS A 46 -13.10 2.78 -20.05
C LYS A 46 -14.29 3.31 -20.84
N SER A 47 -15.27 3.94 -20.20
CA SER A 47 -16.41 4.55 -20.90
C SER A 47 -16.14 5.97 -21.40
N LEU A 48 -14.98 6.55 -21.10
CA LEU A 48 -14.59 7.86 -21.62
C LEU A 48 -14.34 7.75 -23.12
N ASN A 49 -14.92 8.68 -23.89
CA ASN A 49 -14.70 8.79 -25.33
C ASN A 49 -13.72 9.93 -25.66
N ASP A 50 -13.32 10.04 -26.93
CA ASP A 50 -12.38 11.06 -27.41
C ASP A 50 -12.84 12.50 -27.13
N ARG A 51 -14.14 12.76 -27.06
CA ARG A 51 -14.67 14.10 -26.75
C ARG A 51 -14.44 14.44 -25.28
N ASP A 52 -14.60 13.47 -24.38
CA ASP A 52 -14.34 13.65 -22.95
C ASP A 52 -12.85 13.88 -22.70
N LEU A 53 -11.99 13.09 -23.34
CA LEU A 53 -10.53 13.19 -23.22
C LEU A 53 -9.96 14.51 -23.77
N LYS A 54 -10.70 15.22 -24.62
CA LYS A 54 -10.30 16.54 -25.13
C LYS A 54 -10.56 17.68 -24.13
N ARG A 55 -11.43 17.50 -23.14
CA ARG A 55 -11.75 18.51 -22.12
C ARG A 55 -10.57 18.72 -21.18
N SER A 56 -10.18 19.98 -20.96
CA SER A 56 -9.06 20.36 -20.10
C SER A 56 -9.18 19.81 -18.69
N GLU A 57 -10.39 19.88 -18.13
CA GLU A 57 -10.71 19.49 -16.76
C GLU A 57 -10.47 17.99 -16.57
N ILE A 58 -10.94 17.17 -17.53
CA ILE A 58 -10.74 15.72 -17.52
C ILE A 58 -9.26 15.36 -17.58
N LYS A 59 -8.46 16.07 -18.39
CA LYS A 59 -7.01 15.81 -18.46
C LYS A 59 -6.32 16.02 -17.12
N GLN A 60 -6.66 17.09 -16.41
CA GLN A 60 -6.09 17.38 -15.10
C GLN A 60 -6.56 16.34 -14.06
N SER A 61 -7.85 16.02 -14.04
CA SER A 61 -8.39 15.00 -13.15
C SER A 61 -7.77 13.62 -13.39
N LEU A 62 -7.49 13.25 -14.66
CA LEU A 62 -6.79 12.02 -15.01
C LEU A 62 -5.33 12.01 -14.51
N ASP A 63 -4.61 13.13 -14.61
CA ASP A 63 -3.24 13.21 -14.09
C ASP A 63 -3.21 13.13 -12.55
N ASN A 64 -4.16 13.78 -11.88
CA ASN A 64 -4.32 13.68 -10.42
C ASN A 64 -4.62 12.24 -10.00
N PHE A 65 -5.55 11.58 -10.68
CA PHE A 65 -5.86 10.18 -10.42
C PHE A 65 -4.65 9.27 -10.69
N ARG A 66 -3.89 9.49 -11.77
CA ARG A 66 -2.64 8.76 -12.04
C ARG A 66 -1.65 8.87 -10.88
N LYS A 67 -1.46 10.07 -10.33
CA LYS A 67 -0.58 10.29 -9.17
C LYS A 67 -1.10 9.55 -7.94
N CYS A 68 -2.38 9.70 -7.62
CA CYS A 68 -3.01 9.02 -6.49
C CYS A 68 -2.89 7.48 -6.59
N VAL A 69 -3.12 6.90 -7.78
CA VAL A 69 -2.96 5.46 -8.01
C VAL A 69 -1.49 5.02 -7.83
N GLN A 70 -0.52 5.85 -8.25
CA GLN A 70 0.89 5.55 -8.02
C GLN A 70 1.25 5.60 -6.53
N GLU A 71 0.77 6.60 -5.79
CA GLU A 71 0.96 6.71 -4.34
C GLU A 71 0.36 5.51 -3.61
N CYS A 72 -0.82 5.05 -4.02
CA CYS A 72 -1.43 3.84 -3.51
C CYS A 72 -0.54 2.61 -3.75
N LEU A 73 0.03 2.45 -4.95
CA LEU A 73 0.93 1.34 -5.25
C LEU A 73 2.18 1.38 -4.36
N ASP A 74 2.79 2.56 -4.22
CA ASP A 74 4.01 2.75 -3.42
C ASP A 74 3.73 2.43 -1.95
N PHE A 75 2.57 2.85 -1.44
CA PHE A 75 2.11 2.54 -0.09
C PHE A 75 1.86 1.04 0.13
N ILE A 76 1.08 0.38 -0.73
CA ILE A 76 0.79 -1.06 -0.63
C ILE A 76 2.08 -1.88 -0.71
N THR A 77 3.04 -1.47 -1.54
CA THR A 77 4.32 -2.17 -1.72
C THR A 77 5.12 -2.28 -0.43
N GLN A 78 4.94 -1.36 0.53
CA GLN A 78 5.60 -1.40 1.83
C GLN A 78 5.23 -2.64 2.66
N PHE A 79 4.07 -3.25 2.39
CA PHE A 79 3.53 -4.39 3.13
C PHE A 79 3.91 -5.75 2.51
N LYS A 80 4.70 -5.81 1.42
CA LYS A 80 5.09 -7.07 0.76
C LYS A 80 6.23 -7.81 1.46
N LYS A 81 7.14 -7.10 2.14
CA LYS A 81 8.39 -7.70 2.64
C LYS A 81 8.11 -8.62 3.83
N LYS A 82 8.63 -9.86 3.78
CA LYS A 82 8.56 -10.83 4.88
C LYS A 82 9.34 -10.38 6.12
N ALA A 83 10.50 -9.74 5.92
CA ALA A 83 11.32 -9.22 7.00
C ALA A 83 10.57 -8.09 7.71
N SER A 84 9.99 -8.45 8.85
CA SER A 84 9.42 -7.59 9.86
C SER A 84 8.25 -6.72 9.40
N TRP A 85 7.32 -7.28 8.61
CA TRP A 85 6.01 -6.65 8.39
C TRP A 85 5.34 -6.29 9.73
N PHE A 86 5.48 -7.15 10.74
CA PHE A 86 4.99 -6.91 12.09
C PHE A 86 5.73 -5.75 12.77
N VAL A 87 7.07 -5.67 12.69
CA VAL A 87 7.81 -4.51 13.23
C VAL A 87 7.34 -3.22 12.56
N ARG A 88 7.01 -3.25 11.27
CA ARG A 88 6.46 -2.08 10.58
C ARG A 88 5.08 -1.71 11.10
N VAL A 89 4.20 -2.68 11.33
CA VAL A 89 2.87 -2.41 11.92
C VAL A 89 2.99 -1.88 13.35
N PHE A 90 3.89 -2.43 14.17
CA PHE A 90 4.11 -1.98 15.54
C PHE A 90 4.86 -0.63 15.62
N LYS A 91 5.76 -0.33 14.68
CA LYS A 91 6.51 0.94 14.65
C LYS A 91 5.76 2.09 13.99
N ASN A 92 4.94 1.83 12.96
CA ASN A 92 4.15 2.86 12.31
C ASN A 92 2.72 2.84 12.84
N GLN A 93 2.47 3.59 13.90
CA GLN A 93 1.14 3.74 14.49
C GLN A 93 0.15 4.53 13.61
N ASN A 94 0.59 5.09 12.47
CA ASN A 94 -0.22 5.98 11.62
C ASN A 94 -0.76 5.33 10.33
N HIS A 95 -0.63 4.01 10.12
CA HIS A 95 -1.14 3.37 8.89
C HIS A 95 -2.65 3.62 8.68
N LYS A 96 -3.42 3.69 9.77
CA LYS A 96 -4.85 4.03 9.72
C LYS A 96 -5.09 5.38 9.04
N GLU A 97 -4.37 6.41 9.48
CA GLU A 97 -4.50 7.77 8.94
C GLU A 97 -4.09 7.82 7.47
N GLN A 98 -3.02 7.11 7.10
CA GLN A 98 -2.56 7.02 5.72
C GLN A 98 -3.59 6.33 4.81
N PHE A 99 -4.23 5.23 5.27
CA PHE A 99 -5.33 4.62 4.51
C PHE A 99 -6.52 5.58 4.37
N GLN A 100 -6.88 6.29 5.44
CA GLN A 100 -7.97 7.28 5.40
C GLN A 100 -7.68 8.40 4.40
N GLU A 101 -6.45 8.92 4.40
CA GLU A 101 -6.00 9.95 3.46
C GLU A 101 -6.08 9.47 2.00
N LEU A 102 -5.52 8.29 1.70
CA LEU A 102 -5.57 7.71 0.35
C LEU A 102 -7.01 7.45 -0.10
N ASN A 103 -7.88 6.98 0.79
CA ASN A 103 -9.29 6.78 0.48
C ASN A 103 -10.01 8.10 0.18
N LEU A 104 -9.72 9.15 0.95
CA LEU A 104 -10.26 10.48 0.68
C LEU A 104 -9.78 11.03 -0.67
N GLN A 105 -8.49 10.90 -0.96
CA GLN A 105 -7.90 11.32 -2.24
C GLN A 105 -8.50 10.56 -3.44
N LEU A 106 -8.68 9.24 -3.34
CA LEU A 106 -9.32 8.44 -4.38
C LEU A 106 -10.78 8.85 -4.59
N SER A 107 -11.51 9.09 -3.50
CA SER A 107 -12.90 9.57 -3.56
C SER A 107 -13.00 10.93 -4.23
N GLN A 108 -12.08 11.84 -3.92
CA GLN A 108 -11.99 13.15 -4.56
C GLN A 108 -11.67 13.02 -6.06
N CYS A 109 -10.67 12.22 -6.42
CA CYS A 109 -10.35 11.98 -7.83
C CYS A 109 -11.55 11.40 -8.61
N ALA A 110 -12.30 10.48 -8.01
CA ALA A 110 -13.48 9.89 -8.63
C ALA A 110 -14.63 10.91 -8.81
N ASN A 111 -14.81 11.82 -7.85
CA ASN A 111 -15.73 12.96 -7.97
C ASN A 111 -15.30 13.91 -9.10
N ASP A 112 -14.02 14.28 -9.14
CA ASP A 112 -13.47 15.24 -10.12
C ASP A 112 -13.51 14.70 -11.55
N LEU A 113 -13.49 13.37 -11.71
CA LEU A 113 -13.68 12.70 -13.00
C LEU A 113 -15.17 12.56 -13.39
N ASN A 114 -16.10 12.84 -12.47
CA ASN A 114 -17.55 12.79 -12.66
C ASN A 114 -18.05 11.49 -13.31
N LEU A 115 -17.56 10.35 -12.83
CA LEU A 115 -17.73 9.05 -13.48
C LEU A 115 -19.09 8.36 -13.20
N GLY A 116 -20.05 9.06 -12.59
CA GLY A 116 -21.36 8.49 -12.24
C GLY A 116 -21.30 7.30 -11.25
N ILE A 117 -20.20 7.19 -10.51
CA ILE A 117 -19.97 6.11 -9.54
C ILE A 117 -20.76 6.39 -8.26
N ASN A 118 -21.37 5.36 -7.68
CA ASN A 118 -21.94 5.45 -6.33
C ASN A 118 -20.82 5.49 -5.27
N LEU A 119 -20.27 6.68 -5.04
CA LEU A 119 -19.14 6.87 -4.13
C LEU A 119 -19.47 6.52 -2.68
N LYS A 120 -20.72 6.70 -2.24
CA LYS A 120 -21.12 6.33 -0.87
C LYS A 120 -20.99 4.83 -0.64
N GLN A 121 -21.33 4.03 -1.65
CA GLN A 121 -21.19 2.58 -1.57
C GLN A 121 -19.72 2.16 -1.72
N LEU A 122 -18.96 2.84 -2.59
CA LEU A 122 -17.56 2.51 -2.82
C LEU A 122 -16.64 2.92 -1.65
N PHE A 123 -16.95 4.03 -0.99
CA PHE A 123 -16.22 4.61 0.13
C PHE A 123 -17.08 4.63 1.40
N ASP A 124 -17.43 3.44 1.90
CA ASP A 124 -18.17 3.27 3.14
C ASP A 124 -17.21 3.16 4.36
N ALA A 125 -17.31 4.14 5.26
CA ALA A 125 -16.48 4.19 6.46
C ALA A 125 -16.70 3.00 7.42
N LYS A 126 -17.89 2.39 7.44
CA LYS A 126 -18.14 1.20 8.27
C LYS A 126 -17.43 -0.03 7.71
N ILE A 127 -17.35 -0.14 6.38
CA ILE A 127 -16.58 -1.19 5.72
C ILE A 127 -15.09 -0.98 6.02
N ASP A 128 -14.60 0.25 5.91
CA ASP A 128 -13.20 0.57 6.23
C ASP A 128 -12.84 0.22 7.68
N GLU A 129 -13.72 0.55 8.64
CA GLU A 129 -13.52 0.19 10.04
C GLU A 129 -13.52 -1.34 10.25
N ASN A 130 -14.38 -2.06 9.53
CA ASN A 130 -14.43 -3.52 9.61
C ASN A 130 -13.20 -4.18 8.99
N ASP A 131 -12.72 -3.68 7.86
CA ASP A 131 -11.48 -4.14 7.22
C ASP A 131 -10.29 -3.91 8.16
N GLN A 132 -10.23 -2.74 8.80
CA GLN A 132 -9.22 -2.44 9.83
C GLN A 132 -9.29 -3.41 11.02
N LYS A 133 -10.48 -3.65 11.57
CA LYS A 133 -10.67 -4.60 12.69
C LYS A 133 -10.23 -6.00 12.31
N THR A 134 -10.55 -6.43 11.08
CA THR A 134 -10.15 -7.76 10.57
C THR A 134 -8.63 -7.87 10.49
N ASP A 135 -7.96 -6.83 9.98
CA ASP A 135 -6.49 -6.80 9.93
C ASP A 135 -5.87 -6.82 11.34
N LEU A 136 -6.44 -6.10 12.32
CA LEU A 136 -5.97 -6.10 13.71
C LEU A 136 -6.16 -7.46 14.39
N ASN A 137 -7.32 -8.08 14.23
CA ASN A 137 -7.60 -9.41 14.79
C ASN A 137 -6.65 -10.47 14.22
N LEU A 138 -6.28 -10.37 12.93
CA LEU A 138 -5.29 -11.26 12.33
C LEU A 138 -3.92 -11.10 12.99
N ILE A 139 -3.52 -9.87 13.32
CA ILE A 139 -2.26 -9.61 14.02
C ILE A 139 -2.30 -10.17 15.43
N GLU A 140 -3.39 -9.94 16.15
CA GLU A 140 -3.61 -10.46 17.50
C GLU A 140 -3.54 -12.00 17.52
N SER A 141 -4.18 -12.67 16.55
CA SER A 141 -4.12 -14.13 16.42
C SER A 141 -2.72 -14.69 16.13
N LYS A 142 -1.77 -13.84 15.74
CA LYS A 142 -0.39 -14.21 15.38
C LYS A 142 0.63 -13.68 16.39
N ILE A 143 0.19 -13.20 17.54
CA ILE A 143 1.07 -12.53 18.50
C ILE A 143 2.18 -13.46 19.03
N ASP A 144 1.89 -14.75 19.20
CA ASP A 144 2.85 -15.75 19.65
C ASP A 144 3.92 -16.04 18.58
N ASP A 145 3.51 -16.23 17.33
CA ASP A 145 4.44 -16.37 16.19
C ASP A 145 5.32 -15.13 16.05
N ILE A 146 4.75 -13.94 16.27
CA ILE A 146 5.47 -12.67 16.24
C ILE A 146 6.50 -12.62 17.38
N ALA A 147 6.14 -13.07 18.59
CA ALA A 147 7.05 -13.11 19.72
C ALA A 147 8.25 -14.05 19.46
N GLN A 148 8.01 -15.23 18.90
CA GLN A 148 9.07 -16.18 18.53
C GLN A 148 10.01 -15.60 17.47
N LEU A 149 9.46 -14.97 16.43
CA LEU A 149 10.27 -14.29 15.41
C LEU A 149 11.10 -13.14 16.00
N MET A 150 10.56 -12.39 16.97
CA MET A 150 11.31 -11.34 17.65
C MET A 150 12.48 -11.90 18.47
N GLU A 151 12.31 -13.06 19.10
CA GLU A 151 13.36 -13.74 19.86
C GLU A 151 14.48 -14.23 18.93
N GLN A 152 14.13 -14.90 17.83
CA GLN A 152 15.10 -15.33 16.81
C GLN A 152 15.89 -14.15 16.24
N MET A 153 15.20 -13.04 15.93
CA MET A 153 15.87 -11.84 15.43
C MET A 153 16.85 -11.24 16.47
N LYS A 154 16.53 -11.30 17.77
CA LYS A 154 17.43 -10.84 18.83
C LYS A 154 18.66 -11.74 18.93
N GLU A 155 18.49 -13.06 18.87
CA GLU A 155 19.60 -14.01 18.87
C GLU A 155 20.51 -13.83 17.67
N GLU A 156 19.95 -13.68 16.47
CA GLU A 156 20.71 -13.39 15.25
C GLU A 156 21.53 -12.09 15.38
N GLN A 157 20.92 -11.03 15.90
CA GLN A 157 21.63 -9.77 16.15
C GLN A 157 22.75 -9.93 17.18
N TYR A 158 22.48 -10.60 18.29
CA TYR A 158 23.48 -10.84 19.32
C TYR A 158 24.69 -11.61 18.77
N ASN A 159 24.43 -12.69 18.02
CA ASN A 159 25.47 -13.50 17.39
C ASN A 159 26.27 -12.68 16.36
N HIS A 160 25.59 -11.80 15.60
CA HIS A 160 26.25 -10.89 14.67
C HIS A 160 27.20 -9.92 15.39
N TYR A 161 26.75 -9.27 16.47
CA TYR A 161 27.60 -8.37 17.26
C TYR A 161 28.81 -9.09 17.86
N LYS A 162 28.61 -10.29 18.41
CA LYS A 162 29.69 -11.11 18.96
C LYS A 162 30.74 -11.44 17.89
N GLY A 163 30.31 -11.82 16.69
CA GLY A 163 31.21 -12.07 15.57
C GLY A 163 32.00 -10.83 15.13
N ILE A 164 31.40 -9.64 15.18
CA ILE A 164 32.12 -8.38 14.92
C ILE A 164 33.19 -8.14 15.99
N GLU A 165 32.86 -8.31 17.27
CA GLU A 165 33.84 -8.14 18.36
C GLU A 165 35.02 -9.10 18.25
N GLU A 166 34.76 -10.37 17.94
CA GLU A 166 35.80 -11.38 17.76
C GLU A 166 36.73 -11.03 16.59
N ASN A 167 36.17 -10.59 15.45
CA ASN A 167 36.95 -10.13 14.30
C ASN A 167 37.80 -8.90 14.62
N ILE A 168 37.27 -7.93 15.38
CA ILE A 168 38.04 -6.75 15.82
C ILE A 168 39.20 -7.17 16.74
N LYS A 169 38.96 -8.05 17.71
CA LYS A 169 40.00 -8.58 18.61
C LYS A 169 41.11 -9.29 17.83
N GLN A 170 40.75 -10.12 16.85
CA GLN A 170 41.73 -10.82 16.00
C GLN A 170 42.58 -9.83 15.18
N ARG A 171 41.95 -8.83 14.55
CA ARG A 171 42.67 -7.78 13.82
C ARG A 171 43.64 -7.01 14.70
N LEU A 172 43.22 -6.62 15.91
CA LEU A 172 44.08 -5.91 16.86
C LEU A 172 45.28 -6.76 17.31
N ASN A 173 45.09 -8.07 17.48
CA ASN A 173 46.18 -8.99 17.83
C ASN A 173 47.15 -9.23 16.67
N SER A 174 46.70 -9.17 15.41
CA SER A 174 47.57 -9.31 14.23
C SER A 174 48.44 -8.08 13.93
N LEU A 175 48.20 -6.95 14.63
CA LEU A 175 48.95 -5.70 14.50
C LEU A 175 50.02 -5.51 15.58
N LYS A 176 50.14 -6.47 16.52
CA LYS A 176 51.18 -6.52 17.56
C LYS A 176 52.25 -7.54 17.17
#